data_AF-A0A1C4J0R2-F1
#
_entry.id   AF-A0A1C4J0R2-F1
#
_cell.length_a   1.000
_cell.length_b   1.000
_cell.length_c   1.000
_cell.angle_alpha   90.00
_cell.angle_beta   90.00
_cell.angle_gamma   90.00
#
_symmetry.space_group_name_H-M   'P 1'
#
loop_
_entity.id
_entity.type
_entity.pdbx_description
1 polymer ?
#
loop_
_entity_poly.entity_id
_entity_poly.type
_entity_poly.pdbx_seq_one_letter_code
_entity_poly.pdbx_strand_id
1 'polypeptide(L)'
;MDKDEERRLSALTPEISRATVDLLRRVVGLEPAERIPEEALATADRVLAERGTDGLRILAMSLTGWAAVLIEQDAKLSGRTFEAVLDDIDLTCLEANAEG
;
A
#
# COMPACT_ATOMS: atom_id res chain seq x y z
N MET A 1 -13.73 8.32 12.50
CA MET A 1 -13.57 9.40 11.52
C MET A 1 -14.75 10.33 11.68
N ASP A 2 -14.53 11.64 11.70
CA ASP A 2 -15.62 12.61 11.76
C ASP A 2 -16.38 12.67 10.42
N LYS A 3 -17.66 13.06 10.41
CA LYS A 3 -18.50 13.05 9.20
C LYS A 3 -18.02 14.00 8.11
N ASP A 4 -17.47 15.14 8.51
CA ASP A 4 -16.91 16.10 7.56
C ASP A 4 -15.58 15.61 6.98
N GLU A 5 -14.78 14.89 7.79
CA GLU A 5 -13.58 14.20 7.34
C GLU A 5 -13.94 13.08 6.36
N GLU A 6 -14.91 12.22 6.70
CA GLU A 6 -15.40 11.16 5.83
C GLU A 6 -15.90 11.69 4.48
N ARG A 7 -16.66 12.78 4.48
CA ARG A 7 -17.15 13.42 3.26
C ARG A 7 -16.00 13.95 2.39
N ARG A 8 -15.01 14.62 2.98
CA ARG A 8 -13.83 15.12 2.25
C ARG A 8 -13.03 13.97 1.63
N LEU A 9 -12.78 12.91 2.39
CA LEU A 9 -12.02 11.77 1.88
C LEU A 9 -12.78 11.00 0.79
N SER A 10 -14.07 10.77 0.99
CA SER A 10 -14.93 10.06 0.03
C SER A 10 -14.96 10.73 -1.35
N ALA A 11 -14.92 12.06 -1.41
CA ALA A 11 -14.86 12.80 -2.67
C ALA A 11 -13.57 12.54 -3.49
N LEU A 12 -12.47 12.23 -2.81
CA LEU A 12 -11.15 11.98 -3.41
C LEU A 12 -10.89 10.48 -3.66
N THR A 13 -11.64 9.59 -2.98
CA THR A 13 -11.43 8.12 -3.03
C THR A 13 -11.34 7.54 -4.45
N PRO A 14 -12.24 7.85 -5.40
CA PRO A 14 -12.18 7.21 -6.73
C PRO A 14 -10.89 7.53 -7.49
N GLU A 15 -10.40 8.77 -7.37
CA GLU A 15 -9.19 9.22 -8.05
C GLU A 15 -7.94 8.60 -7.42
N ILE A 16 -7.82 8.68 -6.10
CA ILE A 16 -6.67 8.11 -5.39
C ILE A 16 -6.64 6.59 -5.52
N SER A 17 -7.80 5.92 -5.55
CA SER A 17 -7.87 4.49 -5.83
C SER A 17 -7.27 4.15 -7.20
N ARG A 18 -7.50 4.99 -8.22
CA ARG A 18 -6.88 4.81 -9.54
C ARG A 18 -5.37 5.02 -9.49
N ALA A 19 -4.90 6.08 -8.81
CA ALA A 19 -3.47 6.32 -8.62
C ALA A 19 -2.78 5.14 -7.88
N THR A 20 -3.48 4.54 -6.91
CA THR A 20 -3.04 3.34 -6.17
C THR A 20 -2.90 2.15 -7.12
N VAL A 21 -3.90 1.87 -7.95
CA VAL A 21 -3.85 0.79 -8.93
C VAL A 21 -2.74 1.01 -9.97
N ASP A 22 -2.56 2.24 -10.43
CA ASP A 22 -1.50 2.55 -11.39
C ASP A 22 -0.11 2.41 -10.79
N LEU A 23 0.07 2.72 -9.50
CA LEU A 23 1.29 2.37 -8.76
C LEU A 23 1.50 0.86 -8.75
N LEU A 24 0.51 0.08 -8.32
CA LEU A 24 0.62 -1.39 -8.26
C LEU A 24 0.97 -1.99 -9.62
N ARG A 25 0.40 -1.47 -10.72
CA ARG A 25 0.76 -1.89 -12.09
C ARG A 25 2.22 -1.63 -12.46
N ARG A 26 2.86 -0.62 -11.87
CA ARG A 26 4.28 -0.32 -12.10
C ARG A 26 5.22 -1.17 -11.25
N VAL A 27 4.81 -1.52 -10.02
CA VAL A 27 5.70 -2.16 -9.04
C VAL A 27 5.55 -3.68 -8.95
N VAL A 28 4.39 -4.24 -9.30
CA VAL A 28 4.19 -5.69 -9.26
C VAL A 28 5.06 -6.36 -10.33
N GLY A 29 5.96 -7.26 -9.90
CA GLY A 29 6.93 -7.92 -10.77
C GLY A 29 8.08 -7.02 -11.22
N LEU A 30 8.27 -5.86 -10.58
CA LEU A 30 9.39 -4.97 -10.86
C LEU A 30 10.69 -5.54 -10.29
N GLU A 31 11.70 -5.59 -11.15
CA GLU A 31 13.06 -6.00 -10.78
C GLU A 31 14.08 -4.87 -11.10
N PRO A 32 15.09 -4.67 -10.24
CA PRO A 32 15.25 -5.32 -8.94
C PRO A 32 14.29 -4.71 -7.88
N ALA A 33 14.00 -5.45 -6.81
CA ALA A 33 12.99 -5.11 -5.82
C ALA A 33 13.21 -3.75 -5.12
N GLU A 34 14.44 -3.27 -5.06
CA GLU A 34 14.83 -1.97 -4.47
C GLU A 34 14.24 -0.77 -5.23
N ARG A 35 13.74 -0.98 -6.46
CA ARG A 35 13.04 0.06 -7.23
C ARG A 35 11.59 0.26 -6.81
N ILE A 36 11.01 -0.69 -6.07
CA ILE A 36 9.63 -0.58 -5.57
C ILE A 36 9.48 0.64 -4.64
N PRO A 37 10.37 0.85 -3.63
CA PRO A 37 10.37 2.07 -2.82
C PRO A 37 10.45 3.37 -3.63
N GLU A 38 11.23 3.42 -4.70
CA GLU A 38 11.39 4.62 -5.54
C GLU A 38 10.07 5.01 -6.22
N GLU A 39 9.40 4.05 -6.86
CA GLU A 39 8.10 4.25 -7.51
C GLU A 39 6.98 4.60 -6.52
N ALA A 40 7.03 3.98 -5.33
CA ALA A 40 6.10 4.28 -4.25
C ALA A 40 6.30 5.72 -3.73
N LEU A 41 7.54 6.14 -3.49
CA LEU A 41 7.88 7.49 -3.06
C LEU A 41 7.48 8.53 -4.11
N ALA A 42 7.82 8.32 -5.37
CA ALA A 42 7.44 9.23 -6.45
C ALA A 42 5.90 9.37 -6.57
N THR A 43 5.16 8.29 -6.30
CA THR A 43 3.70 8.34 -6.25
C THR A 43 3.18 9.11 -5.04
N ALA A 44 3.76 8.88 -3.86
CA ALA A 44 3.39 9.59 -2.64
C ALA A 44 3.64 11.09 -2.78
N ASP A 45 4.82 11.50 -3.27
CA ASP A 45 5.19 12.90 -3.49
C ASP A 45 4.23 13.59 -4.46
N ARG A 46 3.88 12.91 -5.56
CA ARG A 46 2.90 13.42 -6.52
C ARG A 46 1.52 13.58 -5.90
N VAL A 47 1.03 12.57 -5.17
CA VAL A 47 -0.27 12.64 -4.49
C VAL A 47 -0.29 13.76 -3.45
N LEU A 48 0.79 13.94 -2.69
CA LEU A 48 0.93 15.03 -1.74
C LEU A 48 0.88 16.40 -2.44
N ALA A 49 1.62 16.56 -3.54
CA ALA A 49 1.66 17.81 -4.29
C ALA A 49 0.31 18.15 -4.92
N GLU A 50 -0.41 17.17 -5.46
CA GLU A 50 -1.65 17.39 -6.21
C GLU A 50 -2.91 17.41 -5.33
N ARG A 51 -2.93 16.65 -4.23
CA ARG A 51 -4.13 16.37 -3.42
C ARG A 51 -3.92 16.57 -1.92
N GLY A 52 -2.73 17.01 -1.51
CA GLY A 52 -2.40 17.31 -0.12
C GLY A 52 -2.42 16.06 0.77
N THR A 53 -2.49 16.31 2.08
CA THR A 53 -2.47 15.26 3.10
C THR A 53 -3.69 14.34 3.04
N ASP A 54 -4.84 14.84 2.62
CA ASP A 54 -6.05 14.02 2.47
C ASP A 54 -5.88 13.00 1.33
N GLY A 55 -5.21 13.37 0.24
CA GLY A 55 -4.80 12.42 -0.81
C GLY A 55 -3.88 11.32 -0.27
N LEU A 56 -2.85 11.67 0.50
CA LEU A 56 -1.94 10.69 1.11
C LEU A 56 -2.67 9.74 2.08
N ARG A 57 -3.59 10.27 2.89
CA ARG A 57 -4.41 9.46 3.81
C ARG A 57 -5.20 8.42 3.06
N ILE A 58 -5.81 8.79 1.94
CA ILE A 58 -6.58 7.85 1.11
C ILE A 58 -5.66 6.85 0.42
N LEU A 59 -4.47 7.26 -0.04
CA LEU A 59 -3.49 6.35 -0.63
C LEU A 59 -3.09 5.28 0.40
N ALA A 60 -2.78 5.68 1.62
CA ALA A 60 -2.46 4.76 2.72
C ALA A 60 -3.65 3.85 3.09
N MET A 61 -4.86 4.40 3.21
CA MET A 61 -6.07 3.62 3.47
C MET A 61 -6.34 2.59 2.36
N SER A 62 -6.19 2.99 1.10
CA SER A 62 -6.38 2.11 -0.05
C SER A 62 -5.37 0.97 0.00
N LEU A 63 -4.08 1.29 0.02
CA LEU A 63 -3.00 0.29 0.06
C LEU A 63 -3.16 -0.69 1.23
N THR A 64 -3.52 -0.19 2.42
CA THR A 64 -3.79 -1.02 3.59
C THR A 64 -4.95 -1.99 3.35
N GLY A 65 -6.05 -1.49 2.79
CA GLY A 65 -7.22 -2.32 2.46
C GLY A 65 -6.87 -3.44 1.46
N TRP A 66 -6.11 -3.13 0.41
CA TRP A 66 -5.66 -4.12 -0.56
C TRP A 66 -4.70 -5.14 0.06
N ALA A 67 -3.72 -4.68 0.84
CA ALA A 67 -2.75 -5.55 1.52
C ALA A 67 -3.46 -6.53 2.47
N ALA A 68 -4.41 -6.06 3.28
CA ALA A 68 -5.18 -6.91 4.18
C ALA A 68 -5.94 -8.01 3.42
N VAL A 69 -6.61 -7.67 2.32
CA VAL A 69 -7.32 -8.66 1.48
C VAL A 69 -6.36 -9.70 0.90
N LEU A 70 -5.18 -9.28 0.43
CA LEU A 70 -4.19 -10.19 -0.13
C LEU A 70 -3.58 -11.10 0.94
N ILE A 71 -3.28 -10.59 2.14
CA ILE A 71 -2.80 -11.39 3.27
C ILE A 71 -3.86 -12.42 3.68
N GLU A 72 -5.13 -12.02 3.78
CA GLU A 72 -6.21 -12.95 4.08
C GLU A 72 -6.37 -14.03 3.01
N GLN A 73 -6.21 -13.68 1.73
CA GLN A 73 -6.26 -14.64 0.62
C GLN A 73 -5.08 -15.61 0.68
N ASP A 74 -3.86 -15.12 0.90
CA ASP A 74 -2.68 -15.95 1.04
C ASP A 74 -2.80 -16.92 2.23
N ALA A 75 -3.22 -16.44 3.39
CA ALA A 75 -3.45 -17.27 4.57
C ALA A 75 -4.47 -18.38 4.29
N LYS A 76 -5.59 -18.05 3.63
CA LYS A 76 -6.62 -19.02 3.25
C LYS A 76 -6.10 -20.08 2.27
N LEU A 77 -5.31 -19.67 1.28
CA LEU A 77 -4.77 -20.57 0.25
C LEU A 77 -3.63 -21.45 0.77
N SER A 78 -2.78 -20.91 1.64
CA SER A 78 -1.63 -21.61 2.24
C SER A 78 -1.99 -22.43 3.47
N GLY A 79 -3.20 -22.27 4.02
CA GLY A 79 -3.62 -22.91 5.27
C GLY A 79 -2.91 -22.36 6.51
N ARG A 80 -2.30 -21.18 6.40
CA ARG A 80 -1.61 -20.47 7.49
C ARG A 80 -2.58 -19.58 8.28
N THR A 81 -2.19 -19.21 9.49
CA THR A 81 -2.86 -18.13 10.23
C THR A 81 -2.47 -16.77 9.64
N PHE A 82 -3.28 -15.73 9.88
CA PHE A 82 -2.91 -14.36 9.48
C PHE A 82 -1.59 -13.92 10.13
N GLU A 83 -1.39 -14.25 11.41
CA GLU A 83 -0.14 -13.97 12.14
C GLU A 83 1.07 -14.59 11.42
N ALA A 84 0.98 -15.86 11.00
CA ALA A 84 2.10 -16.54 10.36
C ALA A 84 2.45 -15.96 8.97
N VAL A 85 1.50 -15.34 8.27
CA VAL A 85 1.79 -14.61 7.02
C VAL A 85 2.45 -13.27 7.32
N LEU A 86 2.01 -12.58 8.37
CA LEU A 86 2.61 -11.31 8.80
C LEU A 86 4.04 -11.49 9.34
N ASP A 87 4.28 -12.53 10.14
CA ASP A 87 5.62 -12.88 10.64
C ASP A 87 6.62 -13.11 9.49
N ASP A 88 6.16 -13.71 8.40
CA ASP A 88 6.96 -13.98 7.18
C ASP A 88 7.32 -12.67 6.45
N ILE A 89 6.37 -11.72 6.38
CA ILE A 89 6.60 -10.38 5.85
C ILE A 89 7.60 -9.61 6.73
N ASP A 90 7.46 -9.67 8.05
CA ASP A 90 8.38 -9.03 9.00
C ASP A 90 9.79 -9.62 8.89
N LEU A 91 9.92 -10.94 8.77
CA LEU A 91 11.19 -11.61 8.54
C LEU A 91 11.85 -11.14 7.24
N THR A 92 11.09 -11.11 6.14
CA THR A 92 11.57 -10.62 4.84
C THR A 92 12.09 -9.18 4.94
N CYS A 93 11.38 -8.32 5.69
CA CYS A 93 11.81 -6.95 5.93
C CYS A 93 13.13 -6.89 6.72
N LEU A 94 13.30 -7.73 7.75
CA LEU A 94 14.53 -7.78 8.54
C LEU A 94 15.71 -8.27 7.69
N GLU A 95 15.51 -9.29 6.86
CA GLU A 95 16.54 -9.84 5.97
C GLU A 95 16.98 -8.82 4.92
N ALA A 96 16.04 -8.10 4.30
CA ALA A 96 16.35 -7.02 3.35
C ALA A 96 17.17 -5.86 3.98
N ASN A 97 17.06 -5.66 5.30
CA ASN A 97 17.79 -4.62 6.02
C ASN A 97 19.08 -5.13 6.70
N ALA A 98 19.33 -6.45 6.73
CA ALA A 98 20.48 -7.05 7.40
C ALA A 98 21.79 -6.97 6.57
N GLU A 99 21.70 -6.64 5.28
CA GLU A 99 22.85 -6.45 4.38
C GLU A 99 23.31 -4.98 4.27
N GLY A 100 22.84 -4.10 5.17
CA GLY A 100 23.20 -2.67 5.25
C GLY A 100 24.35 -2.34 6.19
#